data_AF-A0A7J7KBW8-F1
#
_entry.id   AF-A0A7J7KBW8-F1
#
_cell.length_a   1.000
_cell.length_b   1.000
_cell.length_c   1.000
_cell.angle_alpha   90.00
_cell.angle_beta   90.00
_cell.angle_gamma   90.00
#
_symmetry.space_group_name_H-M   'P 1'
#
loop_
_entity.id
_entity.type
_entity.pdbx_description
1 polymer ?
#
loop_
_entity_poly.entity_id
_entity_poly.type
_entity_poly.pdbx_seq_one_letter_code
_entity_poly.pdbx_strand_id
1 'polypeptide(L)'
;MLPVDEYLPIMFGAHTNKEWLEKFFPRDVTALSANPLFVEPLKYIGEEGYVSDTEDSLPITESKQEASSVEVCVSSIWLHVVLL
;
A
#
# COMPACT_ATOMS: atom_id res chain seq x y z
N MET A 1 16.59 12.01 9.14
CA MET A 1 15.37 11.26 8.80
C MET A 1 14.95 11.68 7.39
N LEU A 2 14.67 10.73 6.49
CA LEU A 2 14.26 10.99 5.10
C LEU A 2 12.80 10.52 4.94
N PRO A 3 11.90 11.30 4.32
CA PRO A 3 10.54 10.85 4.03
C PRO A 3 10.54 9.64 3.09
N VAL A 4 9.55 8.75 3.24
CA VAL A 4 9.45 7.53 2.40
C VAL A 4 9.23 7.89 0.92
N ASP A 5 8.50 8.97 0.65
CA ASP A 5 8.19 9.42 -0.72
C ASP A 5 9.44 9.91 -1.47
N GLU A 6 10.45 10.41 -0.73
CA GLU A 6 11.71 10.86 -1.31
C GLU A 6 12.71 9.72 -1.52
N TYR A 7 12.57 8.64 -0.74
CA TYR A 7 13.47 7.50 -0.83
C TYR A 7 13.38 6.81 -2.19
N LEU A 8 12.17 6.58 -2.72
CA LEU A 8 12.01 5.88 -3.98
C LEU A 8 12.70 6.62 -5.15
N PRO A 9 12.43 7.92 -5.42
CA PRO A 9 13.13 8.67 -6.46
C PRO A 9 14.65 8.68 -6.33
N ILE A 10 15.18 8.66 -5.10
CA ILE A 10 16.62 8.56 -4.88
C ILE A 10 17.13 7.21 -5.38
N MET A 11 16.46 6.11 -5.02
CA MET A 11 16.93 4.75 -5.28
C MET A 11 16.88 4.35 -6.77
N PHE A 12 15.95 4.90 -7.55
CA PHE A 12 15.94 4.73 -9.02
C PHE A 12 16.58 5.91 -9.79
N GLY A 13 17.22 6.85 -9.09
CA GLY A 13 18.06 7.88 -9.69
C GLY A 13 17.33 9.04 -10.37
N ALA A 14 16.06 9.28 -10.04
CA ALA A 14 15.27 10.39 -10.58
C ALA A 14 15.14 11.60 -9.63
N HIS A 15 15.75 11.52 -8.45
CA HIS A 15 15.69 12.62 -7.48
C HIS A 15 16.47 13.85 -7.96
N THR A 16 15.89 15.04 -7.79
CA THR A 16 16.47 16.31 -8.28
C THR A 16 17.72 16.74 -7.50
N ASN A 17 17.78 16.45 -6.20
CA ASN A 17 18.94 16.74 -5.34
C ASN A 17 20.07 15.71 -5.53
N LYS A 18 21.21 16.17 -6.07
CA LYS A 18 22.41 15.34 -6.31
C LYS A 18 23.14 14.92 -5.04
N GLU A 19 23.14 15.74 -4.00
CA GLU A 19 23.79 15.39 -2.72
C GLU A 19 23.15 14.15 -2.09
N TRP A 20 21.87 13.94 -2.33
CA TRP A 20 21.15 12.79 -1.80
C TRP A 20 21.48 11.54 -2.61
N LEU A 21 21.55 11.65 -3.94
CA LEU A 21 22.01 10.56 -4.80
C LEU A 21 23.42 10.05 -4.39
N GLU A 22 24.31 10.92 -3.91
CA GLU A 22 25.64 10.51 -3.46
C GLU A 22 25.63 9.74 -2.12
N LYS A 23 24.66 10.04 -1.24
CA LYS A 23 24.57 9.44 0.11
C LYS A 23 23.89 8.08 0.13
N PHE A 24 23.06 7.78 -0.87
CA PHE A 24 22.27 6.55 -0.92
C PHE A 24 22.77 5.63 -2.05
N PHE A 25 23.38 4.52 -1.64
CA PHE A 25 23.90 3.44 -2.47
C PHE A 25 23.73 2.09 -1.74
N PRO A 26 23.60 0.96 -2.46
CA PRO A 26 23.48 0.84 -3.91
C PRO A 26 22.12 1.27 -4.45
N ARG A 27 22.06 1.72 -5.70
CA ARG A 27 20.83 2.11 -6.41
C ARG A 27 20.44 1.05 -7.43
N ASP A 28 19.85 -0.03 -6.96
CA ASP A 28 19.46 -1.21 -7.73
C ASP A 28 17.94 -1.30 -7.98
N VAL A 29 17.19 -0.27 -7.59
CA VAL A 29 15.74 -0.23 -7.78
C VAL A 29 15.39 0.14 -9.22
N THR A 30 14.67 -0.75 -9.89
CA THR A 30 14.09 -0.49 -11.21
C THR A 30 12.65 -0.02 -11.05
N ALA A 31 12.38 1.23 -11.44
CA ALA A 31 11.03 1.78 -11.43
C ALA A 31 10.34 1.52 -12.77
N LEU A 32 9.18 0.87 -12.73
CA LEU A 32 8.32 0.63 -13.89
C LEU A 32 7.01 1.37 -13.70
N SER A 33 6.52 2.01 -14.76
CA SER A 33 5.22 2.66 -14.79
C SER A 33 4.47 2.30 -16.07
N ALA A 34 3.15 2.17 -15.97
CA ALA A 34 2.28 1.95 -17.12
C ALA A 34 1.97 3.30 -17.79
N ASN A 35 2.20 3.40 -19.10
CA ASN A 35 1.79 4.53 -19.90
C ASN A 35 1.23 4.02 -21.25
N PRO A 36 -0.06 4.24 -21.57
CA PRO A 36 -1.04 5.05 -20.85
C PRO A 36 -1.55 4.40 -19.55
N LEU A 37 -2.10 5.20 -18.66
CA LEU A 37 -2.73 4.72 -17.43
C LEU A 37 -3.92 3.81 -17.79
N PHE A 38 -4.00 2.61 -17.20
CA PHE A 38 -5.07 1.66 -17.53
C PHE A 38 -6.36 1.93 -16.74
N VAL A 39 -6.22 2.50 -15.55
CA VAL A 39 -7.31 2.89 -14.64
C VAL A 39 -6.92 4.18 -13.94
N GLU A 40 -7.87 5.09 -13.76
CA GLU A 40 -7.71 6.32 -13.00
C GLU A 40 -8.70 6.34 -11.81
N PRO A 41 -8.36 6.99 -10.69
CA PRO A 41 -9.28 7.12 -9.58
C PRO A 41 -10.55 7.86 -10.00
N LEU A 42 -11.71 7.34 -9.61
CA LEU A 42 -12.98 8.04 -9.82
C LEU A 42 -13.09 9.29 -8.92
N LYS A 43 -12.45 9.24 -7.75
CA LYS A 43 -12.43 10.32 -6.75
C LYS A 43 -11.07 10.45 -6.10
N TYR A 44 -10.72 11.67 -5.74
CA TYR A 44 -9.48 12.00 -5.03
C TYR A 44 -9.74 12.31 -3.54
N ILE A 45 -8.66 12.29 -2.75
CA ILE A 45 -8.70 12.68 -1.33
C ILE A 45 -9.30 14.09 -1.20
N GLY A 46 -10.30 14.22 -0.33
CA GLY A 46 -11.01 15.49 -0.09
C GLY A 46 -12.26 15.71 -0.93
N GLU A 47 -12.55 14.83 -1.90
CA GLU A 47 -13.80 14.90 -2.67
C GLU A 47 -14.97 14.24 -1.93
N GLU A 48 -16.19 14.72 -2.19
CA GLU A 48 -17.38 14.21 -1.53
C GLU A 48 -17.61 12.73 -1.85
N GLY A 49 -17.71 11.91 -0.79
CA GLY A 49 -17.88 10.47 -0.91
C GLY A 49 -16.66 9.76 -1.48
N TYR A 50 -15.46 10.32 -1.31
CA TYR A 50 -14.20 9.57 -1.34
C TYR A 50 -14.21 8.54 -0.20
N VAL A 51 -13.80 7.31 -0.51
CA VAL A 51 -13.68 6.21 0.46
C VAL A 51 -12.31 5.59 0.25
N SER A 52 -11.54 5.44 1.33
CA SER A 52 -10.21 4.86 1.31
C SER A 52 -10.15 3.65 2.23
N ASP A 53 -9.60 2.55 1.72
CA ASP A 53 -9.34 1.34 2.50
C ASP A 53 -8.21 1.53 3.55
N THR A 54 -7.42 2.60 3.42
CA THR A 54 -6.22 2.81 4.25
C THR A 54 -6.33 3.91 5.30
N GLU A 55 -7.34 4.79 5.24
CA GLU A 55 -7.47 5.92 6.18
C GLU A 55 -8.03 5.51 7.54
N ASP A 56 -8.89 4.50 7.60
CA ASP A 56 -9.52 4.03 8.85
C ASP A 56 -8.67 3.00 9.62
N SER A 57 -7.38 2.86 9.25
CA SER A 57 -6.46 1.95 9.93
C SER A 57 -6.28 2.38 11.39
N LEU A 58 -6.71 1.54 12.34
CA LEU A 58 -6.47 1.81 13.75
C LEU A 58 -4.96 1.78 14.02
N PRO A 59 -4.42 2.75 14.80
CA PRO A 59 -3.04 2.69 15.22
C PRO A 59 -2.82 1.39 15.98
N ILE A 60 -1.70 0.71 15.69
CA ILE A 60 -1.29 -0.50 16.40
C ILE A 60 -0.95 -0.07 17.82
N THR A 61 -1.95 -0.06 18.69
CA THR A 61 -1.73 0.13 20.12
C THR A 61 -1.23 -1.21 20.62
N GLU A 62 -0.11 -1.24 21.33
CA GLU A 62 0.36 -2.46 22.01
C GLU A 62 -0.58 -2.79 23.19
N SER A 63 -1.84 -3.12 22.89
CA SER A 63 -2.77 -3.73 23.82
C SER A 63 -3.01 -5.16 23.36
N LYS A 64 -2.50 -6.07 24.19
CA LYS A 64 -2.73 -7.52 24.22
C LYS A 64 -4.03 -7.91 23.49
N GLN A 65 -3.89 -8.50 22.31
CA GLN A 65 -5.03 -9.07 21.58
C GLN A 65 -5.63 -10.20 22.41
N GLU A 66 -6.78 -9.96 23.02
CA GLU A 66 -7.67 -11.00 23.48
C GLU A 66 -8.55 -11.37 22.29
N ALA A 67 -8.34 -12.58 21.79
CA ALA A 67 -9.00 -13.12 20.62
C ALA A 67 -10.52 -13.16 20.83
N SER A 68 -11.22 -12.15 20.31
CA SER A 68 -12.63 -12.26 20.01
C SER A 68 -12.75 -13.22 18.83
N SER A 69 -13.14 -14.47 19.13
CA SER A 69 -13.52 -15.47 18.15
C SER A 69 -14.59 -14.92 17.22
N VAL A 70 -14.18 -14.44 16.05
CA VAL A 70 -15.08 -14.30 14.92
C VAL A 70 -15.29 -15.73 14.42
N GLU A 71 -16.39 -16.36 14.82
CA GLU A 71 -16.90 -17.54 14.14
C GLU A 71 -17.30 -17.11 12.72
N VAL A 72 -16.32 -17.06 11.82
CA VAL A 72 -16.60 -17.08 10.39
C VAL A 72 -17.28 -18.42 10.14
N CYS A 73 -18.49 -18.38 9.59
CA CYS A 73 -19.28 -19.54 9.24
C CYS A 73 -18.61 -20.29 8.07
N VAL A 74 -17.49 -20.97 8.33
CA VAL A 74 -16.70 -21.70 7.32
C VAL A 74 -17.47 -22.90 6.78
N SER A 75 -18.56 -23.32 7.43
CA SER A 75 -19.37 -24.47 7.00
C SER A 75 -20.12 -24.26 5.69
N SER A 76 -20.36 -23.01 5.26
CA SER A 76 -21.17 -22.72 4.06
C SER A 76 -20.37 -22.65 2.75
N ILE A 77 -19.04 -22.56 2.81
CA ILE A 77 -18.20 -22.37 1.61
C ILE A 77 -17.69 -23.71 1.05
N TRP A 78 -17.53 -24.73 1.89
CA TRP A 78 -16.97 -26.02 1.48
C TRP A 78 -17.91 -26.89 0.62
N LEU A 79 -19.22 -26.62 0.57
CA LEU A 79 -20.15 -27.44 -0.20
C LEU A 79 -20.22 -27.06 -1.70
N HIS A 80 -19.79 -25.85 -2.08
CA HIS A 80 -19.90 -25.37 -3.47
C HIS A 80 -18.66 -25.65 -4.34
N VAL A 81 -17.52 -26.00 -3.73
CA VAL A 81 -16.26 -26.20 -4.47
C VAL A 81 -16.02 -27.66 -4.89
N VAL A 82 -16.79 -28.62 -4.35
CA VAL A 82 -16.59 -30.07 -4.62
C VAL A 82 -17.53 -30.62 -5.70
N LEU A 83 -18.43 -29.81 -6.28
CA LEU A 83 -19.43 -30.27 -7.27
C LEU A 83 -19.43 -29.50 -8.60
N LEU A 84 -18.27 -28.97 -9.03
CA LEU A 84 -18.02 -28.51 -10.41
C LEU A 84 -16.62 -28.90 -10.86
#